data_AF-A0A2U8U0T8-F1
#
_entry.id   AF-A0A2U8U0T8-F1
#
_cell.length_a   1.000
_cell.length_b   1.000
_cell.length_c   1.000
_cell.angle_alpha   90.00
_cell.angle_beta   90.00
_cell.angle_gamma   90.00
#
_symmetry.space_group_name_H-M   'P 1'
#
loop_
_entity.id
_entity.type
_entity.pdbx_description
1 polymer ?
#
loop_
_entity_poly.entity_id
_entity_poly.type
_entity_poly.pdbx_seq_one_letter_code
_entity_poly.pdbx_strand_id
1 'polypeptide(L)'
;MGKNEDGKNISSKLTFDVPLEVTDDEAIELIFGQVSKDITTITSWAKYSIARYYKKFDTAFKHSQIGSITPAANIVKKVDSMAELSPQQIQYVVHKFREFGYQTYPDSLAGTQHFRVPLTAAAEILGLPNREILTAYAAYLIVVHPEVTPSFLSTLELYDAHGRYSGYIEVDNVVYLKGYKRRKGKKKAEQIVFLTPETNDAVKKLIEMARPLREFLRRNGDDNWRLLFLSRGRLFSYPSPVKFEMGNQYRSTLEKELIESTSISSNYARTLAKRITLTAVRATSAIKLYIEDRDLAGVSKRLGHDEFSIKLLKSYVPSALIRFFAVRWIRIVQHLIIFEAVSDTDYLSPATGMTIDQAKQFIKNHVVNFRKHFNTECENAGSIQANDNDTEIIISVDISSLRLLLDFSNRDLNRENNDSTDAYWIRISRLLIDHIGDENFNRPDIKAMLASARLITPVVNT
;
A
#
# COMPACT_ATOMS: atom_id res chain seq x y z
N MET A 1 5.36 18.61 -0.89
CA MET A 1 6.50 18.65 0.04
C MET A 1 6.00 19.30 1.31
N GLY A 2 6.29 18.72 2.47
CA GLY A 2 6.02 19.31 3.78
C GLY A 2 7.33 19.60 4.50
N LYS A 3 7.29 20.44 5.53
CA LYS A 3 8.38 20.57 6.50
C LYS A 3 8.01 19.80 7.76
N ASN A 4 8.95 19.09 8.39
CA ASN A 4 8.72 18.45 9.68
C ASN A 4 8.73 19.49 10.84
N GLU A 5 8.52 19.05 12.09
CA GLU A 5 8.53 19.92 13.28
C GLU A 5 9.87 20.68 13.45
N ASP A 6 10.95 20.18 12.83
CA ASP A 6 12.29 20.78 12.83
C ASP A 6 12.61 21.60 11.57
N GLY A 7 11.62 21.85 10.69
CA GLY A 7 11.79 22.67 9.49
C GLY A 7 12.46 21.99 8.28
N LYS A 8 12.79 20.70 8.36
CA LYS A 8 13.40 19.91 7.26
C LYS A 8 12.36 19.49 6.22
N ASN A 9 12.72 19.53 4.94
CA ASN A 9 11.85 19.11 3.85
C ASN A 9 11.65 17.59 3.88
N ILE A 10 10.39 17.12 3.87
CA ILE A 10 10.02 15.69 3.98
C ILE A 10 9.01 15.25 2.90
N SER A 11 9.03 13.95 2.58
CA SER A 11 7.97 13.28 1.81
C SER A 11 6.76 13.03 2.72
N SER A 12 5.71 13.84 2.56
CA SER A 12 4.63 14.00 3.54
C SER A 12 3.49 12.96 3.47
N LYS A 13 3.66 11.85 2.75
CA LYS A 13 2.57 10.88 2.51
C LYS A 13 2.74 9.56 3.27
N LEU A 14 3.82 9.36 4.01
CA LEU A 14 4.09 8.12 4.73
C LEU A 14 3.70 8.24 6.21
N THR A 15 3.64 7.09 6.87
CA THR A 15 3.45 7.02 8.33
C THR A 15 4.70 7.41 9.12
N PHE A 16 5.82 7.66 8.43
CA PHE A 16 7.10 8.10 8.99
C PHE A 16 7.82 9.09 8.06
N ASP A 17 8.89 9.72 8.56
CA ASP A 17 9.71 10.65 7.79
C ASP A 17 10.94 9.93 7.26
N VAL A 18 11.35 10.31 6.05
CA VAL A 18 12.67 9.97 5.50
C VAL A 18 13.48 11.26 5.50
N PRO A 19 14.52 11.39 6.34
CA PRO A 19 15.39 12.56 6.33
C PRO A 19 16.08 12.73 4.96
N LEU A 20 16.42 13.95 4.58
CA LEU A 20 17.10 14.21 3.30
C LEU A 20 18.63 14.22 3.43
N GLU A 21 19.12 14.38 4.66
CA GLU A 21 20.53 14.41 5.00
C GLU A 21 21.17 13.01 5.04
N VAL A 22 20.37 11.94 5.10
CA VAL A 22 20.88 10.57 5.03
C VAL A 22 21.17 10.18 3.59
N THR A 23 22.14 9.28 3.40
CA THR A 23 22.46 8.74 2.08
C THR A 23 21.30 7.92 1.51
N ASP A 24 21.30 7.68 0.19
CA ASP A 24 20.29 6.83 -0.45
C ASP A 24 20.24 5.43 0.20
N ASP A 25 21.39 4.84 0.57
CA ASP A 25 21.46 3.51 1.19
C ASP A 25 20.93 3.50 2.64
N GLU A 26 21.28 4.49 3.46
CA GLU A 26 20.74 4.66 4.82
C GLU A 26 19.23 4.93 4.79
N ALA A 27 18.77 5.77 3.86
CA ALA A 27 17.34 6.03 3.67
C ALA A 27 16.57 4.74 3.39
N ILE A 28 17.17 3.83 2.63
CA ILE A 28 16.56 2.57 2.24
C ILE A 28 16.45 1.60 3.41
N GLU A 29 17.52 1.43 4.20
CA GLU A 29 17.47 0.61 5.41
C GLU A 29 16.43 1.13 6.42
N LEU A 30 16.38 2.46 6.60
CA LEU A 30 15.36 3.12 7.41
C LEU A 30 13.95 2.82 6.88
N ILE A 31 13.74 2.92 5.57
CA ILE A 31 12.44 2.64 4.94
C ILE A 31 12.04 1.16 5.13
N PHE A 32 12.95 0.20 4.88
CA PHE A 32 12.62 -1.23 5.00
C PHE A 32 12.18 -1.62 6.40
N GLY A 33 12.96 -1.23 7.41
CA GLY A 33 12.64 -1.53 8.81
C GLY A 33 11.36 -0.82 9.26
N GLN A 34 11.22 0.46 8.91
CA GLN A 34 10.13 1.28 9.39
C GLN A 34 8.78 0.94 8.73
N VAL A 35 8.75 0.62 7.43
CA VAL A 35 7.53 0.20 6.72
C VAL A 35 6.95 -1.06 7.35
N SER A 36 7.80 -2.08 7.55
CA SER A 36 7.37 -3.36 8.11
C SER A 36 6.85 -3.20 9.54
N LYS A 37 7.56 -2.39 10.34
CA LYS A 37 7.18 -2.08 11.72
C LYS A 37 5.86 -1.32 11.79
N ASP A 38 5.68 -0.27 10.99
CA ASP A 38 4.46 0.54 10.94
C ASP A 38 3.26 -0.30 10.51
N ILE A 39 3.37 -1.06 9.41
CA ILE A 39 2.27 -1.89 8.91
C ILE A 39 1.86 -2.93 9.95
N THR A 40 2.82 -3.58 10.60
CA THR A 40 2.54 -4.55 11.66
C THR A 40 1.84 -3.89 12.84
N THR A 41 2.37 -2.75 13.30
CA THR A 41 1.81 -1.97 14.42
C THR A 41 0.38 -1.52 14.13
N ILE A 42 0.13 -0.94 12.95
CA ILE A 42 -1.19 -0.47 12.50
C ILE A 42 -2.17 -1.65 12.38
N THR A 43 -1.73 -2.78 11.85
CA THR A 43 -2.57 -3.98 11.72
C THR A 43 -2.97 -4.52 13.08
N SER A 44 -2.01 -4.64 14.01
CA SER A 44 -2.25 -5.11 15.37
C SER A 44 -3.20 -4.18 16.12
N TRP A 45 -2.97 -2.87 16.04
CA TRP A 45 -3.88 -1.86 16.60
C TRP A 45 -5.30 -2.00 16.04
N ALA A 46 -5.44 -2.02 14.71
CA ALA A 46 -6.75 -2.06 14.09
C ALA A 46 -7.52 -3.33 14.47
N LYS A 47 -6.85 -4.50 14.46
CA LYS A 47 -7.43 -5.77 14.90
C LYS A 47 -7.83 -5.75 16.39
N TYR A 48 -6.97 -5.21 17.26
CA TYR A 48 -7.27 -5.05 18.68
C TYR A 48 -8.50 -4.17 18.90
N SER A 49 -8.56 -2.99 18.27
CA SER A 49 -9.68 -2.07 18.42
C SER A 49 -10.98 -2.69 17.88
N ILE A 50 -10.93 -3.35 16.72
CA ILE A 50 -12.06 -4.13 16.16
C ILE A 50 -12.56 -5.16 17.17
N ALA A 51 -11.67 -6.01 17.71
CA ALA A 51 -12.03 -7.05 18.64
C ALA A 51 -12.62 -6.48 19.95
N ARG A 52 -11.99 -5.44 20.50
CA ARG A 52 -12.42 -4.78 21.75
C ARG A 52 -13.82 -4.17 21.62
N TYR A 53 -14.07 -3.39 20.57
CA TYR A 53 -15.36 -2.74 20.36
C TYR A 53 -16.45 -3.75 19.97
N TYR A 54 -16.13 -4.71 19.11
CA TYR A 54 -17.09 -5.76 18.75
C TYR A 54 -17.44 -6.63 19.96
N LYS A 55 -16.49 -6.94 20.84
CA LYS A 55 -16.79 -7.65 22.09
C LYS A 55 -17.79 -6.90 22.95
N LYS A 56 -17.69 -5.57 23.08
CA LYS A 56 -18.68 -4.75 23.80
C LYS A 56 -20.06 -4.86 23.15
N PHE A 57 -20.12 -4.67 21.82
CA PHE A 57 -21.37 -4.79 21.05
C PHE A 57 -22.00 -6.19 21.17
N ASP A 58 -21.22 -7.24 20.96
CA ASP A 58 -21.65 -8.64 21.05
C ASP A 58 -22.08 -9.02 22.47
N THR A 59 -21.36 -8.54 23.50
CA THR A 59 -21.75 -8.75 24.90
C THR A 59 -23.08 -8.07 25.20
N ALA A 60 -23.26 -6.82 24.77
CA ALA A 60 -24.54 -6.13 24.88
C ALA A 60 -25.66 -6.88 24.13
N PHE A 61 -25.39 -7.38 22.93
CA PHE A 61 -26.40 -8.06 22.13
C PHE A 61 -26.73 -9.48 22.63
N LYS A 62 -25.76 -10.26 23.13
CA LYS A 62 -25.96 -11.59 23.71
C LYS A 62 -26.65 -11.56 25.07
N HIS A 63 -26.29 -10.61 25.94
CA HIS A 63 -27.03 -10.40 27.20
C HIS A 63 -28.49 -10.01 26.96
N SER A 64 -28.83 -9.52 25.76
CA SER A 64 -30.21 -9.22 25.37
C SER A 64 -31.02 -10.44 24.93
N GLN A 65 -30.40 -11.59 24.64
CA GLN A 65 -31.07 -12.83 24.18
C GLN A 65 -31.42 -13.79 25.31
N ILE A 66 -30.69 -13.75 26.42
CA ILE A 66 -31.08 -14.44 27.65
C ILE A 66 -32.31 -13.68 28.17
N GLY A 67 -33.38 -14.39 28.55
CA GLY A 67 -34.61 -13.83 29.13
C GLY A 67 -34.41 -13.17 30.51
N SER A 68 -33.33 -12.41 30.65
CA SER A 68 -32.92 -11.71 31.85
C SER A 68 -34.04 -10.75 32.27
N ILE A 69 -34.50 -10.97 33.51
CA ILE A 69 -35.42 -10.09 34.21
C ILE A 69 -34.87 -8.68 34.11
N THR A 70 -35.64 -7.78 33.51
CA THR A 70 -35.27 -6.37 33.46
C THR A 70 -35.26 -5.84 34.89
N PRO A 71 -34.14 -5.29 35.38
CA PRO A 71 -34.16 -4.61 36.67
C PRO A 71 -35.21 -3.49 36.58
N ALA A 72 -36.22 -3.52 37.45
CA ALA A 72 -37.22 -2.47 37.48
C ALA A 72 -36.50 -1.12 37.62
N ALA A 73 -36.98 -0.09 36.93
CA ALA A 73 -36.31 1.22 36.91
C ALA A 73 -36.04 1.72 38.34
N ASN A 74 -36.95 1.45 39.28
CA ASN A 74 -36.85 1.83 40.70
C ASN A 74 -35.68 1.17 41.45
N ILE A 75 -35.13 0.07 40.94
CA ILE A 75 -33.99 -0.66 41.50
C ILE A 75 -32.66 -0.08 41.02
N VAL A 76 -32.62 0.50 39.83
CA VAL A 76 -31.39 1.06 39.24
C VAL A 76 -31.27 2.54 39.59
N LYS A 77 -30.34 2.88 40.50
CA LYS A 77 -30.03 4.27 40.83
C LYS A 77 -29.41 4.99 39.62
N LYS A 78 -29.86 6.21 39.37
CA LYS A 78 -29.24 7.10 38.37
C LYS A 78 -27.84 7.48 38.87
N VAL A 79 -26.87 7.42 37.97
CA VAL A 79 -25.48 7.82 38.26
C VAL A 79 -25.04 8.86 37.23
N ASP A 80 -24.31 9.87 37.71
CA ASP A 80 -23.81 10.97 36.88
C ASP A 80 -22.35 10.77 36.45
N SER A 81 -21.65 9.76 37.00
CA SER A 81 -20.26 9.42 36.68
C SER A 81 -20.13 8.15 35.83
N MET A 82 -18.99 8.03 35.15
CA MET A 82 -18.61 6.83 34.39
C MET A 82 -17.88 5.78 35.24
N ALA A 83 -17.66 6.02 36.54
CA ALA A 83 -16.90 5.12 37.39
C ALA A 83 -17.75 3.89 37.76
N GLU A 84 -17.20 2.70 37.48
CA GLU A 84 -17.71 1.38 37.87
C GLU A 84 -19.24 1.22 37.81
N LEU A 85 -19.76 1.08 36.59
CA LEU A 85 -21.16 0.75 36.39
C LEU A 85 -21.46 -0.67 36.88
N SER A 86 -22.56 -0.83 37.61
CA SER A 86 -22.97 -2.14 38.11
C SER A 86 -23.49 -3.03 36.97
N PRO A 87 -23.43 -4.37 37.11
CA PRO A 87 -24.03 -5.29 36.15
C PRO A 87 -25.50 -4.99 35.84
N GLN A 88 -26.27 -4.55 36.83
CA GLN A 88 -27.68 -4.18 36.66
C GLN A 88 -27.85 -2.92 35.80
N GLN A 89 -26.96 -1.93 35.93
CA GLN A 89 -26.97 -0.73 35.08
C GLN A 89 -26.65 -1.07 33.63
N ILE A 90 -25.63 -1.91 33.41
CA ILE A 90 -25.27 -2.39 32.07
C ILE A 90 -26.46 -3.12 31.42
N GLN A 91 -27.08 -4.06 32.15
CA GLN A 91 -28.26 -4.80 31.68
C GLN A 91 -29.44 -3.88 31.37
N TYR A 92 -29.68 -2.88 32.22
CA TYR A 92 -30.77 -1.93 32.03
C TYR A 92 -30.56 -1.07 30.77
N VAL A 93 -29.33 -0.62 30.49
CA VAL A 93 -28.99 0.10 29.26
C VAL A 93 -29.27 -0.75 28.02
N VAL A 94 -28.77 -1.99 28.02
CA VAL A 94 -28.97 -2.95 26.94
C VAL A 94 -30.45 -3.20 26.68
N HIS A 95 -31.23 -3.43 27.75
CA HIS A 95 -32.66 -3.67 27.65
C HIS A 95 -33.40 -2.48 27.04
N LYS A 96 -33.12 -1.26 27.53
CA LYS A 96 -33.76 -0.04 27.01
C LYS A 96 -33.40 0.22 25.55
N PHE A 97 -32.16 -0.09 25.15
CA PHE A 97 -31.76 0.01 23.76
C PHE A 97 -32.49 -1.01 22.87
N ARG A 98 -32.80 -2.21 23.38
CA ARG A 98 -33.61 -3.21 22.65
C ARG A 98 -35.07 -2.76 22.50
N GLU A 99 -35.66 -2.22 23.57
CA GLU A 99 -37.05 -1.76 23.58
C GLU A 99 -37.29 -0.62 22.59
N PHE A 100 -36.39 0.35 22.55
CA PHE A 100 -36.59 1.59 21.78
C PHE A 100 -35.76 1.69 20.50
N GLY A 101 -34.74 0.84 20.35
CA GLY A 101 -33.74 0.95 19.30
C GLY A 101 -32.83 2.16 19.45
N TYR A 102 -32.14 2.54 18.37
CA TYR A 102 -31.40 3.79 18.32
C TYR A 102 -32.34 4.99 18.28
N GLN A 103 -32.03 6.03 19.05
CA GLN A 103 -32.76 7.29 19.13
C GLN A 103 -31.76 8.47 19.20
N THR A 104 -32.15 9.63 18.70
CA THR A 104 -31.31 10.85 18.68
C THR A 104 -31.59 11.77 19.87
N TYR A 105 -30.58 12.57 20.22
CA TYR A 105 -30.71 13.72 21.12
C TYR A 105 -30.83 15.02 20.28
N PRO A 106 -31.73 15.99 20.58
CA PRO A 106 -32.60 16.12 21.76
C PRO A 106 -34.05 15.65 21.55
N ASP A 107 -34.41 15.14 20.37
CA ASP A 107 -35.79 14.71 20.03
C ASP A 107 -36.34 13.62 20.97
N SER A 108 -35.46 13.00 21.75
CA SER A 108 -35.82 12.18 22.89
C SER A 108 -35.67 12.97 24.21
N LEU A 109 -36.79 13.46 24.75
CA LEU A 109 -36.99 13.58 26.22
C LEU A 109 -36.59 12.27 26.95
N ALA A 110 -36.60 11.18 26.19
CA ALA A 110 -36.20 9.81 26.47
C ALA A 110 -34.67 9.52 26.54
N GLY A 111 -33.79 10.25 25.83
CA GLY A 111 -32.39 9.84 25.62
C GLY A 111 -31.53 9.86 26.88
N THR A 112 -31.76 10.82 27.78
CA THR A 112 -31.10 10.90 29.10
C THR A 112 -31.94 10.28 30.21
N GLN A 113 -33.27 10.19 30.04
CA GLN A 113 -34.18 9.63 31.04
C GLN A 113 -34.21 8.09 31.03
N HIS A 114 -33.97 7.44 29.88
CA HIS A 114 -34.13 5.99 29.77
C HIS A 114 -32.93 5.19 30.24
N PHE A 115 -31.69 5.64 30.05
CA PHE A 115 -30.51 4.81 30.35
C PHE A 115 -30.03 4.89 31.80
N ARG A 116 -30.43 5.93 32.55
CA ARG A 116 -30.02 6.16 33.96
C ARG A 116 -28.50 6.20 34.21
N VAL A 117 -27.71 6.32 33.14
CA VAL A 117 -26.26 6.51 33.14
C VAL A 117 -25.91 7.64 32.16
N PRO A 118 -24.70 8.23 32.21
CA PRO A 118 -24.29 9.21 31.22
C PRO A 118 -24.32 8.64 29.80
N LEU A 119 -24.71 9.45 28.81
CA LEU A 119 -24.78 9.02 27.40
C LEU A 119 -23.44 8.51 26.84
N THR A 120 -22.33 9.04 27.36
CA THR A 120 -20.99 8.53 27.08
C THR A 120 -20.86 7.07 27.50
N ALA A 121 -21.27 6.76 28.72
CA ALA A 121 -21.22 5.42 29.29
C ALA A 121 -22.19 4.46 28.57
N ALA A 122 -23.41 4.90 28.25
CA ALA A 122 -24.36 4.10 27.48
C ALA A 122 -23.83 3.77 26.08
N ALA A 123 -23.24 4.74 25.38
CA ALA A 123 -22.65 4.51 24.06
C ALA A 123 -21.45 3.56 24.11
N GLU A 124 -20.64 3.63 25.18
CA GLU A 124 -19.55 2.69 25.43
C GLU A 124 -20.05 1.26 25.71
N ILE A 125 -21.06 1.11 26.57
CA ILE A 125 -21.68 -0.20 26.88
C ILE A 125 -22.18 -0.87 25.60
N LEU A 126 -22.91 -0.13 24.76
CA LEU A 126 -23.55 -0.67 23.57
C LEU A 126 -22.56 -0.94 22.42
N GLY A 127 -21.32 -0.46 22.50
CA GLY A 127 -20.30 -0.67 21.47
C GLY A 127 -20.70 -0.11 20.10
N LEU A 128 -21.55 0.92 20.04
CA LEU A 128 -22.06 1.45 18.79
C LEU A 128 -20.95 2.11 17.96
N PRO A 129 -20.95 1.94 16.62
CA PRO A 129 -19.84 2.38 15.78
C PRO A 129 -19.72 3.91 15.80
N ASN A 130 -18.53 4.38 16.16
CA ASN A 130 -18.11 5.78 16.14
C ASN A 130 -17.00 5.99 15.09
N ARG A 131 -16.58 7.23 14.89
CA ARG A 131 -15.50 7.56 13.93
C ARG A 131 -14.20 6.78 14.22
N GLU A 132 -13.93 6.49 15.48
CA GLU A 132 -12.70 5.84 15.94
C GLU A 132 -12.60 4.40 15.44
N ILE A 133 -13.59 3.58 15.81
CA ILE A 133 -13.63 2.19 15.40
C ILE A 133 -13.80 2.04 13.88
N LEU A 134 -14.56 2.93 13.24
CA LEU A 134 -14.69 2.95 11.78
C LEU A 134 -13.36 3.25 11.10
N THR A 135 -12.52 4.09 11.69
CA THR A 135 -11.17 4.35 11.16
C THR A 135 -10.27 3.13 11.31
N ALA A 136 -10.39 2.36 12.41
CA ALA A 136 -9.69 1.09 12.57
C ALA A 136 -10.12 0.06 11.51
N TYR A 137 -11.42 -0.12 11.28
CA TYR A 137 -11.93 -0.98 10.19
C TYR A 137 -11.39 -0.55 8.82
N ALA A 138 -11.44 0.75 8.52
CA ALA A 138 -10.96 1.28 7.25
C ALA A 138 -9.45 1.11 7.08
N ALA A 139 -8.66 1.35 8.13
CA ALA A 139 -7.22 1.13 8.12
C ALA A 139 -6.88 -0.35 7.88
N TYR A 140 -7.56 -1.26 8.58
CA TYR A 140 -7.35 -2.70 8.40
C TYR A 140 -7.66 -3.15 6.97
N LEU A 141 -8.80 -2.73 6.42
CA LEU A 141 -9.17 -3.04 5.04
C LEU A 141 -8.16 -2.49 4.04
N ILE A 142 -7.65 -1.27 4.22
CA ILE A 142 -6.67 -0.67 3.32
C ILE A 142 -5.30 -1.34 3.42
N VAL A 143 -4.89 -1.80 4.61
CA VAL A 143 -3.64 -2.53 4.76
C VAL A 143 -3.67 -3.84 3.97
N VAL A 144 -4.77 -4.58 4.08
CA VAL A 144 -4.92 -5.88 3.40
C VAL A 144 -5.26 -5.72 1.91
N HIS A 145 -6.07 -4.71 1.56
CA HIS A 145 -6.58 -4.43 0.22
C HIS A 145 -6.20 -3.01 -0.23
N PRO A 146 -4.94 -2.76 -0.62
CA PRO A 146 -4.46 -1.42 -0.95
C PRO A 146 -5.11 -0.80 -2.20
N GLU A 147 -5.88 -1.55 -2.99
CA GLU A 147 -6.75 -1.05 -4.05
C GLU A 147 -7.91 -0.19 -3.51
N VAL A 148 -8.29 -0.39 -2.24
CA VAL A 148 -9.34 0.34 -1.53
C VAL A 148 -8.87 1.76 -1.20
N THR A 149 -9.68 2.76 -1.58
CA THR A 149 -9.42 4.17 -1.20
C THR A 149 -10.33 4.58 -0.05
N PRO A 150 -9.95 5.61 0.74
CA PRO A 150 -10.85 6.19 1.74
C PRO A 150 -12.20 6.60 1.15
N SER A 151 -12.17 7.16 -0.07
CA SER A 151 -13.38 7.57 -0.79
C SER A 151 -14.25 6.40 -1.23
N PHE A 152 -13.66 5.24 -1.55
CA PHE A 152 -14.42 4.03 -1.88
C PHE A 152 -15.19 3.58 -0.65
N LEU A 153 -14.53 3.50 0.51
CA LEU A 153 -15.17 3.11 1.77
C LEU A 153 -16.28 4.07 2.21
N SER A 154 -16.06 5.38 2.07
CA SER A 154 -17.06 6.39 2.48
C SER A 154 -18.30 6.44 1.60
N THR A 155 -18.26 5.83 0.40
CA THR A 155 -19.37 5.84 -0.58
C THR A 155 -19.89 4.44 -0.90
N LEU A 156 -19.38 3.41 -0.23
CA LEU A 156 -19.75 2.03 -0.48
C LEU A 156 -21.17 1.76 0.03
N GLU A 157 -22.11 1.64 -0.91
CA GLU A 157 -23.50 1.24 -0.66
C GLU A 157 -23.59 -0.27 -0.50
N LEU A 158 -23.87 -0.73 0.72
CA LEU A 158 -24.14 -2.12 1.07
C LEU A 158 -25.44 -2.61 0.43
N TYR A 159 -26.46 -1.75 0.36
CA TYR A 159 -27.78 -2.06 -0.18
C TYR A 159 -28.14 -1.18 -1.37
N ASP A 160 -28.92 -1.72 -2.29
CA ASP A 160 -29.56 -0.94 -3.35
C ASP A 160 -30.80 -0.18 -2.82
N ALA A 161 -31.40 0.63 -3.70
CA ALA A 161 -32.61 1.39 -3.39
C ALA A 161 -33.82 0.51 -3.01
N HIS A 162 -33.79 -0.79 -3.32
CA HIS A 162 -34.87 -1.74 -3.04
C HIS A 162 -34.58 -2.59 -1.79
N GLY A 163 -33.50 -2.32 -1.04
CA GLY A 163 -33.18 -3.09 0.17
C GLY A 163 -32.38 -4.36 -0.06
N ARG A 164 -31.93 -4.65 -1.29
CA ARG A 164 -31.16 -5.86 -1.60
C ARG A 164 -29.67 -5.62 -1.44
N TYR A 165 -28.93 -6.65 -1.03
CA TYR A 165 -27.47 -6.59 -0.96
C TYR A 165 -26.88 -6.32 -2.34
N SER A 166 -26.15 -5.20 -2.46
CA SER A 166 -25.51 -4.78 -3.71
C SER A 166 -24.01 -4.55 -3.56
N GLY A 167 -23.56 -4.17 -2.36
CA GLY A 167 -22.16 -3.83 -2.10
C GLY A 167 -21.35 -4.89 -1.36
N TYR A 168 -22.02 -5.93 -0.84
CA TYR A 168 -21.41 -7.12 -0.23
C TYR A 168 -22.05 -8.34 -0.87
N ILE A 169 -21.24 -9.13 -1.57
CA ILE A 169 -21.71 -10.25 -2.40
C ILE A 169 -20.98 -11.52 -1.98
N GLU A 170 -21.75 -12.59 -1.79
CA GLU A 170 -21.29 -13.93 -1.44
C GLU A 170 -21.85 -14.91 -2.49
N VAL A 171 -20.98 -15.44 -3.34
CA VAL A 171 -21.32 -16.35 -4.45
C VAL A 171 -20.22 -17.40 -4.56
N ASP A 172 -20.58 -18.68 -4.65
CA ASP A 172 -19.65 -19.80 -4.87
C ASP A 172 -18.43 -19.80 -3.94
N ASN A 173 -18.65 -19.56 -2.64
CA ASN A 173 -17.61 -19.42 -1.60
C ASN A 173 -16.63 -18.26 -1.78
N VAL A 174 -16.86 -17.38 -2.75
CA VAL A 174 -16.11 -16.14 -2.93
C VAL A 174 -16.92 -14.98 -2.38
N VAL A 175 -16.27 -14.17 -1.53
CA VAL A 175 -16.88 -12.99 -0.93
C VAL A 175 -16.14 -11.74 -1.38
N TYR A 176 -16.87 -10.73 -1.82
CA TYR A 176 -16.26 -9.47 -2.27
C TYR A 176 -17.13 -8.25 -1.97
N LEU A 177 -16.46 -7.08 -1.91
CA LEU A 177 -17.11 -5.78 -1.88
C LEU A 177 -17.23 -5.23 -3.30
N LYS A 178 -18.40 -4.68 -3.63
CA LYS A 178 -18.68 -4.05 -4.91
C LYS A 178 -19.06 -2.59 -4.70
N GLY A 179 -18.26 -1.67 -5.24
CA GLY A 179 -18.53 -0.24 -5.15
C GLY A 179 -18.27 0.49 -6.46
N TYR A 180 -18.61 1.78 -6.50
CA TYR A 180 -18.50 2.59 -7.71
C TYR A 180 -17.65 3.85 -7.49
N LYS A 181 -16.51 3.94 -8.18
CA LYS A 181 -15.71 5.16 -8.33
C LYS A 181 -16.33 6.04 -9.42
N ARG A 182 -17.37 6.79 -9.08
CA ARG A 182 -18.15 7.64 -10.02
C ARG A 182 -17.29 8.58 -10.89
N ARG A 183 -16.14 9.03 -10.38
CA ARG A 183 -15.16 9.85 -11.13
C ARG A 183 -14.50 9.17 -12.34
N LYS A 184 -14.64 7.84 -12.50
CA LYS A 184 -14.05 7.07 -13.61
C LYS A 184 -15.00 6.90 -14.83
N GLY A 185 -16.20 7.49 -14.77
CA GLY A 185 -17.22 7.35 -15.82
C GLY A 185 -17.97 6.00 -15.75
N LYS A 186 -19.17 5.93 -16.35
CA LYS A 186 -20.12 4.81 -16.17
C LYS A 186 -19.52 3.42 -16.47
N LYS A 187 -18.63 3.29 -17.45
CA LYS A 187 -18.06 2.00 -17.90
C LYS A 187 -16.93 1.46 -17.00
N LYS A 188 -16.20 2.33 -16.28
CA LYS A 188 -15.03 1.96 -15.45
C LYS A 188 -15.23 2.29 -13.96
N ALA A 189 -16.45 2.66 -13.57
CA ALA A 189 -16.74 3.04 -12.20
C ALA A 189 -16.71 1.85 -11.24
N GLU A 190 -17.08 0.67 -11.71
CA GLU A 190 -17.15 -0.53 -10.85
C GLU A 190 -15.77 -0.93 -10.33
N GLN A 191 -15.69 -1.15 -9.02
CA GLN A 191 -14.53 -1.72 -8.35
C GLN A 191 -15.00 -2.89 -7.50
N ILE A 192 -14.36 -4.05 -7.72
CA ILE A 192 -14.54 -5.28 -6.96
C ILE A 192 -13.30 -5.46 -6.07
N VAL A 193 -13.51 -5.80 -4.80
CA VAL A 193 -12.45 -6.10 -3.82
C VAL A 193 -12.75 -7.45 -3.17
N PHE A 194 -11.96 -8.47 -3.50
CA PHE A 194 -12.12 -9.81 -2.95
C PHE A 194 -11.65 -9.87 -1.50
N LEU A 195 -12.50 -10.36 -0.60
CA LEU A 195 -12.20 -10.40 0.83
C LEU A 195 -11.49 -11.69 1.19
N THR A 196 -10.45 -11.58 2.02
CA THR A 196 -9.88 -12.71 2.74
C THR A 196 -10.85 -13.16 3.85
N PRO A 197 -10.71 -14.38 4.40
CA PRO A 197 -11.55 -14.82 5.53
C PRO A 197 -11.56 -13.83 6.70
N GLU A 198 -10.42 -13.24 7.05
CA GLU A 198 -10.28 -12.31 8.17
C GLU A 198 -10.91 -10.94 7.86
N THR A 199 -10.78 -10.46 6.63
CA THR A 199 -11.40 -9.18 6.23
C THR A 199 -12.90 -9.33 6.00
N ASN A 200 -13.36 -10.50 5.58
CA ASN A 200 -14.77 -10.86 5.52
C ASN A 200 -15.41 -10.85 6.91
N ASP A 201 -14.78 -11.52 7.89
CA ASP A 201 -15.23 -11.51 9.28
C ASP A 201 -15.32 -10.07 9.84
N ALA A 202 -14.29 -9.23 9.60
CA ALA A 202 -14.33 -7.83 9.98
C ALA A 202 -15.50 -7.07 9.34
N VAL A 203 -15.76 -7.27 8.04
CA VAL A 203 -16.90 -6.64 7.36
C VAL A 203 -18.24 -7.12 7.92
N LYS A 204 -18.42 -8.42 8.19
CA LYS A 204 -19.64 -8.96 8.80
C LYS A 204 -19.91 -8.32 10.18
N LYS A 205 -18.88 -8.21 11.01
CA LYS A 205 -18.95 -7.52 12.32
C LYS A 205 -19.36 -6.06 12.18
N LEU A 206 -18.78 -5.33 11.23
CA LEU A 206 -19.15 -3.94 10.94
C LEU A 206 -20.60 -3.81 10.46
N ILE A 207 -21.05 -4.70 9.57
CA ILE A 207 -22.45 -4.76 9.12
C ILE A 207 -23.37 -4.94 10.32
N GLU A 208 -23.05 -5.85 11.22
CA GLU A 208 -23.86 -6.11 12.41
C GLU A 208 -23.90 -4.90 13.36
N MET A 209 -22.73 -4.34 13.69
CA MET A 209 -22.61 -3.19 14.60
C MET A 209 -23.39 -1.96 14.13
N ALA A 210 -23.45 -1.72 12.82
CA ALA A 210 -24.15 -0.58 12.25
C ALA A 210 -25.64 -0.84 11.97
N ARG A 211 -26.16 -2.05 12.20
CA ARG A 211 -27.58 -2.40 11.99
C ARG A 211 -28.55 -1.45 12.71
N PRO A 212 -28.39 -1.12 14.01
CA PRO A 212 -29.32 -0.22 14.70
C PRO A 212 -29.36 1.19 14.09
N LEU A 213 -28.22 1.67 13.58
CA LEU A 213 -28.13 2.97 12.92
C LEU A 213 -28.88 2.94 11.58
N ARG A 214 -28.72 1.87 10.80
CA ARG A 214 -29.43 1.69 9.52
C ARG A 214 -30.94 1.61 9.71
N GLU A 215 -31.40 0.88 10.71
CA GLU A 215 -32.83 0.76 11.04
C GLU A 215 -33.42 2.11 11.44
N PHE A 216 -32.68 2.91 12.22
CA PHE A 216 -33.09 4.28 12.53
C PHE A 216 -33.19 5.14 11.26
N LEU A 217 -32.16 5.15 10.41
CA LEU A 217 -32.16 5.95 9.18
C LEU A 217 -33.29 5.53 8.21
N ARG A 218 -33.54 4.22 8.04
CA ARG A 218 -34.68 3.69 7.26
C ARG A 218 -36.02 4.21 7.76
N ARG A 219 -36.26 4.15 9.08
CA ARG A 219 -37.51 4.64 9.70
C ARG A 219 -37.72 6.14 9.49
N ASN A 220 -36.63 6.90 9.37
CA ASN A 220 -36.66 8.35 9.13
C ASN A 220 -36.57 8.73 7.64
N GLY A 221 -36.60 7.75 6.72
CA GLY A 221 -36.53 8.02 5.28
C GLY A 221 -35.18 8.56 4.78
N ASP A 222 -34.09 8.38 5.54
CA ASP A 222 -32.75 8.81 5.13
C ASP A 222 -31.99 7.69 4.40
N ASP A 223 -31.83 7.86 3.09
CA ASP A 223 -31.13 6.97 2.16
C ASP A 223 -29.69 6.58 2.55
N ASN A 224 -29.04 7.33 3.45
CA ASN A 224 -27.73 6.98 3.99
C ASN A 224 -27.72 5.61 4.69
N TRP A 225 -28.89 5.06 5.07
CA TRP A 225 -29.00 3.71 5.63
C TRP A 225 -28.37 2.63 4.74
N ARG A 226 -28.24 2.90 3.43
CA ARG A 226 -27.64 1.98 2.45
C ARG A 226 -26.13 1.81 2.62
N LEU A 227 -25.44 2.72 3.29
CA LEU A 227 -23.97 2.72 3.35
C LEU A 227 -23.39 1.68 4.30
N LEU A 228 -22.21 1.16 3.95
CA LEU A 228 -21.47 0.23 4.82
C LEU A 228 -20.99 0.93 6.09
N PHE A 229 -20.32 2.07 5.95
CA PHE A 229 -19.73 2.82 7.06
C PHE A 229 -20.67 3.92 7.58
N LEU A 230 -21.30 3.64 8.73
CA LEU A 230 -22.19 4.55 9.42
C LEU A 230 -21.71 4.81 10.84
N SER A 231 -21.66 6.08 11.20
CA SER A 231 -21.27 6.56 12.53
C SER A 231 -22.49 7.02 13.30
N ARG A 232 -22.51 6.74 14.61
CA ARG A 232 -23.47 7.31 15.57
C ARG A 232 -23.27 8.81 15.84
N GLY A 233 -22.31 9.44 15.16
CA GLY A 233 -21.87 10.80 15.45
C GLY A 233 -21.31 10.92 16.88
N ARG A 234 -21.55 12.07 17.52
CA ARG A 234 -21.19 12.28 18.93
C ARG A 234 -22.28 11.69 19.83
N LEU A 235 -21.93 10.72 20.68
CA LEU A 235 -22.89 10.07 21.58
C LEU A 235 -24.03 9.38 20.82
N PHE A 236 -25.24 9.95 20.90
CA PHE A 236 -26.46 9.53 20.22
C PHE A 236 -26.97 10.65 19.29
N SER A 237 -26.06 11.18 18.46
CA SER A 237 -26.42 12.19 17.45
C SER A 237 -27.10 11.52 16.26
N TYR A 238 -27.64 12.31 15.33
CA TYR A 238 -28.16 11.76 14.08
C TYR A 238 -27.09 10.92 13.35
N PRO A 239 -27.36 9.64 13.03
CA PRO A 239 -26.37 8.79 12.37
C PRO A 239 -26.00 9.36 11.00
N SER A 240 -24.73 9.24 10.63
CA SER A 240 -24.25 9.84 9.38
C SER A 240 -23.13 9.02 8.75
N PRO A 241 -22.92 9.19 7.43
CA PRO A 241 -21.75 8.66 6.75
C PRO A 241 -20.46 9.16 7.40
N VAL A 242 -19.47 8.28 7.53
CA VAL A 242 -18.19 8.68 8.12
C VAL A 242 -17.36 9.53 7.15
N LYS A 243 -16.82 10.63 7.65
CA LYS A 243 -15.69 11.34 7.02
C LYS A 243 -14.42 10.90 7.73
N PHE A 244 -13.40 10.38 7.05
CA PHE A 244 -12.20 9.81 7.69
C PHE A 244 -11.11 10.83 8.07
N GLU A 245 -11.49 12.03 8.53
CA GLU A 245 -10.53 13.04 9.00
C GLU A 245 -10.21 12.84 10.48
N MET A 246 -8.95 13.05 10.88
CA MET A 246 -8.51 12.81 12.25
C MET A 246 -8.31 14.12 13.00
N GLY A 247 -9.17 14.35 14.01
CA GLY A 247 -9.01 15.46 14.95
C GLY A 247 -8.00 15.17 16.06
N ASN A 248 -7.58 16.19 16.81
CA ASN A 248 -6.56 16.04 17.86
C ASN A 248 -6.99 15.11 19.01
N GLN A 249 -8.26 15.16 19.42
CA GLN A 249 -8.81 14.25 20.45
C GLN A 249 -8.75 12.79 20.01
N TYR A 250 -8.95 12.51 18.72
CA TYR A 250 -8.84 11.15 18.20
C TYR A 250 -7.41 10.64 18.25
N ARG A 251 -6.42 11.51 18.03
CA ARG A 251 -4.99 11.14 18.07
C ARG A 251 -4.54 10.71 19.45
N SER A 252 -5.05 11.31 20.52
CA SER A 252 -4.69 10.92 21.89
C SER A 252 -5.33 9.57 22.28
N THR A 253 -6.55 9.28 21.84
CA THR A 253 -7.15 7.94 21.98
C THR A 253 -6.35 6.90 21.19
N LEU A 254 -5.99 7.22 19.95
CA LEU A 254 -5.18 6.36 19.09
C LEU A 254 -3.80 6.05 19.70
N GLU A 255 -3.11 7.04 20.29
CA GLU A 255 -1.84 6.84 21.01
C GLU A 255 -2.00 5.80 22.13
N LYS A 256 -3.06 5.92 22.94
CA LYS A 256 -3.34 4.96 24.02
C LYS A 256 -3.64 3.57 23.47
N GLU A 257 -4.49 3.46 22.45
CA GLU A 257 -4.81 2.17 21.85
C GLU A 257 -3.58 1.51 21.20
N LEU A 258 -2.69 2.28 20.59
CA LEU A 258 -1.42 1.77 20.06
C LEU A 258 -0.55 1.19 21.17
N ILE A 259 -0.44 1.86 22.31
CA ILE A 259 0.32 1.37 23.48
C ILE A 259 -0.34 0.12 24.09
N GLU A 260 -1.68 0.09 24.19
CA GLU A 260 -2.42 -1.06 24.75
C GLU A 260 -2.33 -2.30 23.84
N SER A 261 -2.33 -2.08 22.52
CA SER A 261 -2.38 -3.16 21.53
C SER A 261 -1.01 -3.68 21.11
N THR A 262 0.07 -2.95 21.41
CA THR A 262 1.42 -3.26 20.92
C THR A 262 2.50 -2.96 21.96
N SER A 263 3.65 -3.62 21.86
CA SER A 263 4.79 -3.43 22.78
C SER A 263 5.68 -2.23 22.42
N ILE A 264 5.10 -1.15 21.89
CA ILE A 264 5.87 0.00 21.41
C ILE A 264 6.05 1.08 22.48
N SER A 265 7.08 1.92 22.34
CA SER A 265 7.31 3.04 23.26
C SER A 265 6.25 4.14 23.09
N SER A 266 5.94 4.85 24.18
CA SER A 266 4.98 5.96 24.16
C SER A 266 5.36 7.07 23.17
N ASN A 267 6.65 7.39 23.04
CA ASN A 267 7.11 8.40 22.08
C ASN A 267 6.84 7.97 20.62
N TYR A 268 7.10 6.70 20.31
CA TYR A 268 6.84 6.17 18.98
C TYR A 268 5.32 6.05 18.71
N ALA A 269 4.53 5.63 19.70
CA ALA A 269 3.07 5.61 19.60
C ALA A 269 2.49 6.99 19.29
N ARG A 270 2.96 8.04 19.98
CA ARG A 270 2.57 9.43 19.74
C ARG A 270 2.91 9.89 18.33
N THR A 271 4.15 9.62 17.91
CA THR A 271 4.63 9.98 16.57
C THR A 271 3.79 9.30 15.49
N LEU A 272 3.54 8.01 15.64
CA LEU A 272 2.74 7.23 14.71
C LEU A 272 1.27 7.69 14.69
N ALA A 273 0.66 7.93 15.86
CA ALA A 273 -0.71 8.43 15.98
C ALA A 273 -0.92 9.78 15.27
N LYS A 274 0.07 10.67 15.28
CA LYS A 274 0.03 11.93 14.52
C LYS A 274 -0.04 11.70 13.01
N ARG A 275 0.63 10.65 12.52
CA ARG A 275 0.87 10.37 11.09
C ARG A 275 -0.09 9.37 10.47
N ILE A 276 -0.76 8.55 11.27
CA ILE A 276 -1.81 7.66 10.77
C ILE A 276 -2.90 8.52 10.13
N THR A 277 -3.05 8.34 8.82
CA THR A 277 -4.19 8.75 8.02
C THR A 277 -4.45 7.61 7.04
N LEU A 278 -5.69 7.41 6.59
CA LEU A 278 -5.96 6.31 5.66
C LEU A 278 -5.17 6.42 4.34
N THR A 279 -4.85 7.65 3.91
CA THR A 279 -3.97 7.90 2.76
C THR A 279 -2.53 7.49 3.05
N ALA A 280 -2.02 7.79 4.26
CA ALA A 280 -0.67 7.40 4.66
C ALA A 280 -0.55 5.89 4.84
N VAL A 281 -1.55 5.25 5.47
CA VAL A 281 -1.64 3.78 5.59
C VAL A 281 -1.56 3.13 4.21
N ARG A 282 -2.37 3.61 3.26
CA ARG A 282 -2.35 3.11 1.87
C ARG A 282 -0.99 3.30 1.20
N ALA A 283 -0.34 4.45 1.41
CA ALA A 283 0.96 4.73 0.83
C ALA A 283 2.07 3.84 1.42
N THR A 284 2.08 3.64 2.74
CA THR A 284 3.00 2.72 3.41
C THR A 284 2.77 1.28 2.91
N SER A 285 1.51 0.85 2.72
CA SER A 285 1.21 -0.46 2.10
C SER A 285 1.73 -0.57 0.67
N ALA A 286 1.66 0.50 -0.12
CA ALA A 286 2.21 0.51 -1.49
C ALA A 286 3.74 0.31 -1.48
N ILE A 287 4.45 0.95 -0.56
CA ILE A 287 5.89 0.76 -0.40
C ILE A 287 6.20 -0.67 0.02
N LYS A 288 5.43 -1.23 0.96
CA LYS A 288 5.59 -2.63 1.39
C LYS A 288 5.50 -3.59 0.21
N LEU A 289 4.47 -3.46 -0.61
CA LEU A 289 4.32 -4.27 -1.84
C LEU A 289 5.49 -4.08 -2.79
N TYR A 290 5.95 -2.83 -2.98
CA TYR A 290 7.10 -2.59 -3.85
C TYR A 290 8.39 -3.23 -3.32
N ILE A 291 8.61 -3.18 -2.01
CA ILE A 291 9.72 -3.83 -1.31
C ILE A 291 9.69 -5.35 -1.51
N GLU A 292 8.50 -5.95 -1.39
CA GLU A 292 8.30 -7.40 -1.49
C GLU A 292 8.43 -7.90 -2.93
N ASP A 293 7.73 -7.26 -3.88
CA ASP A 293 7.60 -7.76 -5.24
C ASP A 293 8.62 -7.16 -6.22
N ARG A 294 9.21 -6.00 -5.90
CA ARG A 294 10.13 -5.23 -6.76
C ARG A 294 9.56 -4.85 -8.13
N ASP A 295 8.23 -4.88 -8.24
CA ASP A 295 7.50 -4.62 -9.48
C ASP A 295 6.59 -3.40 -9.33
N LEU A 296 7.00 -2.28 -9.96
CA LEU A 296 6.20 -1.06 -9.97
C LEU A 296 4.87 -1.23 -10.72
N ALA A 297 4.84 -2.05 -11.78
CA ALA A 297 3.61 -2.29 -12.54
C ALA A 297 2.61 -3.09 -11.71
N GLY A 298 3.08 -4.15 -11.05
CA GLY A 298 2.31 -4.95 -10.08
C GLY A 298 1.80 -4.12 -8.91
N VAL A 299 2.61 -3.20 -8.36
CA VAL A 299 2.16 -2.25 -7.33
C VAL A 299 1.07 -1.31 -7.87
N SER A 300 1.22 -0.78 -9.09
CA SER A 300 0.19 0.07 -9.71
C SER A 300 -1.15 -0.67 -9.86
N LYS A 301 -1.09 -1.93 -10.31
CA LYS A 301 -2.25 -2.80 -10.45
C LYS A 301 -2.90 -3.10 -9.10
N ARG A 302 -2.12 -3.45 -8.07
CA ARG A 302 -2.60 -3.68 -6.69
C ARG A 302 -3.15 -2.42 -6.03
N LEU A 303 -2.73 -1.23 -6.45
CA LEU A 303 -3.37 0.03 -6.04
C LEU A 303 -4.68 0.31 -6.79
N GLY A 304 -5.04 -0.47 -7.80
CA GLY A 304 -6.26 -0.27 -8.60
C GLY A 304 -6.20 1.00 -9.47
N HIS A 305 -5.00 1.35 -9.95
CA HIS A 305 -4.81 2.36 -10.99
C HIS A 305 -5.22 1.77 -12.35
N ASP A 306 -5.90 2.58 -13.17
CA ASP A 306 -6.38 2.14 -14.49
C ASP A 306 -5.24 2.03 -15.50
N GLU A 307 -4.21 2.86 -15.35
CA GLU A 307 -3.04 2.90 -16.20
C GLU A 307 -1.78 2.97 -15.34
N PHE A 308 -0.71 2.37 -15.85
CA PHE A 308 0.61 2.49 -15.22
C PHE A 308 1.13 3.91 -15.39
N SER A 309 1.44 4.57 -14.27
CA SER A 309 2.00 5.92 -14.28
C SER A 309 3.12 6.04 -13.26
N ILE A 310 4.35 6.14 -13.76
CA ILE A 310 5.55 6.37 -12.93
C ILE A 310 5.40 7.66 -12.12
N LYS A 311 4.83 8.72 -12.72
CA LYS A 311 4.60 10.00 -12.03
C LYS A 311 3.67 9.84 -10.83
N LEU A 312 2.62 9.03 -10.96
CA LEU A 312 1.69 8.74 -9.87
C LEU A 312 2.34 7.88 -8.79
N LEU A 313 3.09 6.85 -9.18
CA LEU A 313 3.80 5.95 -8.26
C LEU A 313 4.91 6.64 -7.47
N LYS A 314 5.60 7.62 -8.06
CA LYS A 314 6.56 8.48 -7.34
C LYS A 314 5.94 9.27 -6.19
N SER A 315 4.61 9.38 -6.15
CA SER A 315 3.90 9.98 -5.02
C SER A 315 3.65 8.99 -3.86
N TYR A 316 3.91 7.70 -4.06
CA TYR A 316 3.79 6.63 -3.08
C TYR A 316 5.17 6.08 -2.69
N VAL A 317 6.01 5.80 -3.69
CA VAL A 317 7.34 5.19 -3.53
C VAL A 317 8.42 6.26 -3.70
N PRO A 318 9.32 6.46 -2.72
CA PRO A 318 10.42 7.41 -2.83
C PRO A 318 11.33 7.13 -4.04
N SER A 319 11.74 8.19 -4.75
CA SER A 319 12.62 8.06 -5.93
C SER A 319 13.95 7.36 -5.61
N ALA A 320 14.51 7.57 -4.41
CA ALA A 320 15.74 6.90 -3.97
C ALA A 320 15.57 5.38 -3.95
N LEU A 321 14.44 4.89 -3.41
CA LEU A 321 14.13 3.46 -3.37
C LEU A 321 13.93 2.88 -4.77
N ILE A 322 13.24 3.61 -5.66
CA ILE A 322 13.09 3.21 -7.07
C ILE A 322 14.48 3.10 -7.73
N ARG A 323 15.32 4.13 -7.57
CA ARG A 323 16.66 4.19 -8.16
C ARG A 323 17.55 3.06 -7.67
N PHE A 324 17.54 2.76 -6.38
CA PHE A 324 18.33 1.67 -5.80
C PHE A 324 18.01 0.33 -6.43
N PHE A 325 16.72 -0.02 -6.52
CA PHE A 325 16.32 -1.28 -7.15
C PHE A 325 16.63 -1.30 -8.64
N ALA A 326 16.45 -0.18 -9.35
CA ALA A 326 16.80 -0.08 -10.77
C ALA A 326 18.31 -0.28 -11.00
N VAL A 327 19.16 0.40 -10.22
CA VAL A 327 20.63 0.25 -10.30
C VAL A 327 21.04 -1.17 -9.95
N ARG A 328 20.46 -1.76 -8.90
CA ARG A 328 20.73 -3.14 -8.51
C ARG A 328 20.34 -4.12 -9.62
N TRP A 329 19.19 -3.93 -10.26
CA TRP A 329 18.75 -4.77 -11.37
C TRP A 329 19.71 -4.69 -12.56
N ILE A 330 20.10 -3.47 -12.98
CA ILE A 330 21.08 -3.27 -14.05
C ILE A 330 22.39 -3.99 -13.72
N ARG A 331 22.90 -3.84 -12.49
CA ARG A 331 24.12 -4.54 -12.05
C ARG A 331 23.97 -6.05 -12.08
N ILE A 332 22.81 -6.59 -11.69
CA ILE A 332 22.54 -8.04 -11.78
C ILE A 332 22.62 -8.49 -13.24
N VAL A 333 21.95 -7.80 -14.16
CA VAL A 333 21.98 -8.15 -15.59
C VAL A 333 23.39 -8.07 -16.16
N GLN A 334 24.13 -7.00 -15.86
CA GLN A 334 25.53 -6.86 -16.27
C GLN A 334 26.40 -8.00 -15.75
N HIS A 335 26.24 -8.39 -14.47
CA HIS A 335 26.98 -9.52 -13.91
C HIS A 335 26.56 -10.84 -14.56
N LEU A 336 25.28 -11.04 -14.90
CA LEU A 336 24.84 -12.24 -15.62
C LEU A 336 25.52 -12.35 -16.99
N ILE A 337 25.64 -11.24 -17.74
CA ILE A 337 26.35 -11.20 -19.02
C ILE A 337 27.83 -11.54 -18.84
N ILE A 338 28.48 -10.95 -17.83
CA ILE A 338 29.89 -11.26 -17.52
C ILE A 338 30.04 -12.75 -17.18
N PHE A 339 29.17 -13.28 -16.30
CA PHE A 339 29.17 -14.69 -15.90
C PHE A 339 29.05 -15.62 -17.09
N GLU A 340 28.16 -15.34 -18.03
CA GLU A 340 28.02 -16.13 -19.25
C GLU A 340 29.30 -16.07 -20.08
N ALA A 341 29.84 -14.86 -20.30
CA ALA A 341 31.02 -14.64 -21.13
C ALA A 341 32.31 -15.28 -20.61
N VAL A 342 32.45 -15.44 -19.28
CA VAL A 342 33.67 -15.97 -18.65
C VAL A 342 33.48 -17.35 -18.01
N SER A 343 32.31 -17.97 -18.19
CA SER A 343 31.89 -19.22 -17.54
C SER A 343 32.89 -20.38 -17.73
N ASP A 344 33.53 -20.43 -18.90
CA ASP A 344 34.51 -21.47 -19.28
C ASP A 344 35.97 -21.02 -19.15
N THR A 345 36.24 -19.94 -18.41
CA THR A 345 37.58 -19.35 -18.31
C THR A 345 38.05 -19.20 -16.86
N ASP A 346 39.37 -19.14 -16.68
CA ASP A 346 40.00 -18.83 -15.39
C ASP A 346 39.76 -17.38 -14.91
N TYR A 347 39.13 -16.54 -15.76
CA TYR A 347 38.87 -15.13 -15.47
C TYR A 347 37.57 -14.87 -14.71
N LEU A 348 36.81 -15.91 -14.32
CA LEU A 348 35.57 -15.76 -13.56
C LEU A 348 35.72 -14.88 -12.31
N SER A 349 36.71 -15.18 -11.46
CA SER A 349 36.95 -14.42 -10.22
C SER A 349 37.49 -13.00 -10.48
N PRO A 350 38.52 -12.81 -11.33
CA PRO A 350 38.99 -11.47 -11.71
C PRO A 350 37.92 -10.58 -12.36
N ALA A 351 37.07 -11.12 -13.23
CA ALA A 351 36.09 -10.35 -14.00
C ALA A 351 34.85 -9.99 -13.18
N THR A 352 34.45 -10.84 -12.22
CA THR A 352 33.25 -10.61 -11.39
C THR A 352 33.58 -10.02 -10.01
N GLY A 353 34.84 -10.11 -9.56
CA GLY A 353 35.24 -9.74 -8.21
C GLY A 353 34.63 -10.65 -7.12
N MET A 354 34.06 -11.79 -7.49
CA MET A 354 33.39 -12.73 -6.58
C MET A 354 34.23 -13.98 -6.34
N THR A 355 34.14 -14.54 -5.13
CA THR A 355 34.61 -15.90 -4.90
C THR A 355 33.72 -16.91 -5.65
N ILE A 356 34.22 -18.12 -5.86
CA ILE A 356 33.43 -19.20 -6.51
C ILE A 356 32.11 -19.47 -5.78
N ASP A 357 32.10 -19.40 -4.44
CA ASP A 357 30.89 -19.62 -3.66
C ASP A 357 29.90 -18.45 -3.77
N GLN A 358 30.39 -17.21 -3.79
CA GLN A 358 29.57 -16.03 -4.05
C GLN A 358 28.97 -16.07 -5.46
N ALA A 359 29.76 -16.49 -6.45
CA ALA A 359 29.33 -16.70 -7.83
C ALA A 359 28.22 -17.75 -7.95
N LYS A 360 28.42 -18.93 -7.34
CA LYS A 360 27.39 -19.99 -7.29
C LYS A 360 26.11 -19.48 -6.64
N GLN A 361 26.22 -18.76 -5.53
CA GLN A 361 25.06 -18.18 -4.84
C GLN A 361 24.37 -17.12 -5.70
N PHE A 362 25.13 -16.27 -6.40
CA PHE A 362 24.61 -15.26 -7.32
C PHE A 362 23.81 -15.92 -8.47
N ILE A 363 24.40 -16.90 -9.16
CA ILE A 363 23.75 -17.65 -10.24
C ILE A 363 22.46 -18.30 -9.74
N LYS A 364 22.52 -19.00 -8.60
CA LYS A 364 21.36 -19.65 -7.98
C LYS A 364 20.22 -18.66 -7.71
N ASN A 365 20.55 -17.46 -7.23
CA ASN A 365 19.55 -16.45 -6.87
C ASN A 365 18.95 -15.72 -8.09
N HIS A 366 19.72 -15.55 -9.17
CA HIS A 366 19.39 -14.60 -10.24
C HIS A 366 19.10 -15.26 -11.60
N VAL A 367 19.81 -16.32 -12.01
CA VAL A 367 19.64 -16.95 -13.33
C VAL A 367 18.26 -17.60 -13.50
N VAL A 368 17.77 -18.31 -12.48
CA VAL A 368 16.46 -19.01 -12.53
C VAL A 368 15.30 -18.02 -12.71
N ASN A 369 15.36 -16.88 -12.02
CA ASN A 369 14.34 -15.84 -12.13
C ASN A 369 14.42 -15.10 -13.47
N PHE A 370 15.65 -14.87 -13.97
CA PHE A 370 15.88 -14.24 -15.27
C PHE A 370 15.30 -15.08 -16.42
N ARG A 371 15.56 -16.40 -16.44
CA ARG A 371 15.01 -17.33 -17.45
C ARG A 371 13.48 -17.38 -17.42
N LYS A 372 12.86 -17.34 -16.24
CA LYS A 372 11.40 -17.28 -16.11
C LYS A 372 10.83 -16.00 -16.73
N HIS A 373 11.43 -14.85 -16.48
CA HIS A 373 10.91 -13.57 -17.01
C HIS A 373 11.05 -13.49 -18.54
N PHE A 374 12.17 -13.94 -19.10
CA PHE A 374 12.36 -14.00 -20.56
C PHE A 374 11.41 -15.00 -21.24
N ASN A 375 11.28 -16.22 -20.71
CA ASN A 375 10.42 -17.23 -21.33
C ASN A 375 8.94 -16.83 -21.30
N THR A 376 8.48 -16.17 -20.24
CA THR A 376 7.07 -15.73 -20.12
C THR A 376 6.75 -14.58 -21.07
N GLU A 377 7.71 -13.71 -21.41
CA GLU A 377 7.52 -12.66 -22.41
C GLU A 377 7.64 -13.21 -23.85
N CYS A 378 8.52 -14.18 -24.10
CA CYS A 378 8.62 -14.86 -25.41
C CYS A 378 7.39 -15.73 -25.72
N GLU A 379 6.75 -16.34 -24.72
CA GLU A 379 5.52 -17.13 -24.92
C GLU A 379 4.25 -16.27 -25.08
N ASN A 380 4.22 -15.06 -24.49
CA ASN A 380 3.12 -14.10 -24.64
C ASN A 380 3.29 -13.13 -25.82
N ALA A 381 4.50 -13.04 -26.39
CA ALA A 381 4.72 -12.50 -27.73
C ALA A 381 4.21 -13.54 -28.74
N GLY A 382 2.88 -13.67 -28.82
CA GLY A 382 2.22 -14.60 -29.74
C GLY A 382 2.84 -14.48 -31.12
N SER A 383 3.50 -15.54 -31.56
CA SER A 383 4.06 -15.77 -32.89
C SER A 383 4.10 -14.50 -33.74
N ILE A 384 5.00 -13.57 -33.41
CA ILE A 384 5.42 -12.61 -34.42
C ILE A 384 6.10 -13.51 -35.44
N GLN A 385 5.45 -13.71 -36.59
CA GLN A 385 6.16 -14.19 -37.76
C GLN A 385 7.33 -13.24 -37.90
N ALA A 386 8.52 -13.71 -37.54
CA ALA A 386 9.74 -12.96 -37.71
C ALA A 386 9.86 -12.71 -39.21
N ASN A 387 9.46 -11.53 -39.65
CA ASN A 387 10.01 -10.99 -40.88
C ASN A 387 11.50 -10.84 -40.58
N ASP A 388 12.32 -11.59 -41.30
CA ASP A 388 13.78 -11.73 -41.17
C ASP A 388 14.57 -10.40 -41.36
N ASN A 389 13.86 -9.26 -41.40
CA ASN A 389 14.38 -7.93 -41.72
C ASN A 389 14.43 -6.95 -40.53
N ASP A 390 13.84 -7.25 -39.37
CA ASP A 390 13.75 -6.30 -38.24
C ASP A 390 14.52 -6.78 -36.99
N THR A 391 15.71 -7.34 -37.17
CA THR A 391 16.60 -7.68 -36.05
C THR A 391 17.36 -6.44 -35.59
N GLU A 392 16.72 -5.58 -34.81
CA GLU A 392 17.38 -4.41 -34.20
C GLU A 392 18.22 -4.85 -32.98
N ILE A 393 19.51 -4.50 -32.98
CA ILE A 393 20.41 -4.73 -31.84
C ILE A 393 20.54 -3.44 -31.04
N ILE A 394 20.12 -3.46 -29.77
CA ILE A 394 20.26 -2.33 -28.85
C ILE A 394 21.59 -2.43 -28.12
N ILE A 395 22.47 -1.44 -28.32
CA ILE A 395 23.79 -1.37 -27.67
C ILE A 395 23.84 -0.13 -26.79
N SER A 396 24.08 -0.33 -25.49
CA SER A 396 24.29 0.76 -24.54
C SER A 396 25.74 1.24 -24.63
N VAL A 397 25.93 2.56 -24.75
CA VAL A 397 27.26 3.19 -24.83
C VAL A 397 27.42 4.31 -23.81
N ASP A 398 28.64 4.47 -23.33
CA ASP A 398 29.11 5.64 -22.58
C ASP A 398 30.44 6.14 -23.17
N ILE A 399 30.99 7.22 -22.62
CA ILE A 399 32.24 7.82 -23.12
C ILE A 399 33.41 6.80 -23.10
N SER A 400 33.51 5.98 -22.04
CA SER A 400 34.58 4.98 -21.90
C SER A 400 34.46 3.86 -22.92
N SER A 401 33.23 3.38 -23.14
CA SER A 401 32.91 2.35 -24.12
C SER A 401 33.18 2.84 -25.54
N LEU A 402 32.78 4.08 -25.87
CA LEU A 402 33.05 4.68 -27.18
C LEU A 402 34.55 4.89 -27.44
N ARG A 403 35.36 5.17 -26.41
CA ARG A 403 36.82 5.21 -26.56
C ARG A 403 37.40 3.85 -26.91
N LEU A 404 36.97 2.81 -26.21
CA LEU A 404 37.43 1.45 -26.49
C LEU A 404 37.08 1.06 -27.94
N LEU A 405 35.85 1.36 -28.37
CA LEU A 405 35.41 1.13 -29.74
C LEU A 405 36.21 1.96 -30.75
N LEU A 406 36.55 3.22 -30.45
CA LEU A 406 37.42 4.04 -31.31
C LEU A 406 38.81 3.44 -31.44
N ASP A 407 39.37 2.92 -30.34
CA ASP A 407 40.65 2.22 -30.38
C ASP A 407 40.57 0.97 -31.28
N PHE A 408 39.52 0.14 -31.11
CA PHE A 408 39.28 -1.01 -31.98
C PHE A 408 39.04 -0.62 -33.45
N SER A 409 38.29 0.46 -33.73
CA SER A 409 38.01 0.86 -35.12
C SER A 409 39.26 1.29 -35.87
N ASN A 410 40.26 1.81 -35.15
CA ASN A 410 41.53 2.29 -35.69
C ASN A 410 42.57 1.17 -35.87
N ARG A 411 42.30 -0.07 -35.42
CA ARG A 411 43.20 -1.21 -35.62
C ARG A 411 43.09 -1.76 -37.04
N ASP A 412 44.22 -2.21 -37.58
CA ASP A 412 44.28 -2.85 -38.90
C ASP A 412 43.78 -4.29 -38.85
N LEU A 413 42.88 -4.63 -39.77
CA LEU A 413 42.35 -5.99 -39.94
C LEU A 413 43.43 -6.97 -40.45
N ASN A 414 44.47 -6.46 -41.10
CA ASN A 414 45.48 -7.24 -41.85
C ASN A 414 46.73 -7.62 -41.04
N ARG A 415 46.75 -7.45 -39.71
CA ARG A 415 47.84 -7.99 -38.90
C ARG A 415 47.73 -9.51 -38.85
N GLU A 416 48.81 -10.22 -39.17
CA GLU A 416 48.92 -11.70 -39.22
C GLU A 416 48.58 -12.45 -37.90
N ASN A 417 48.02 -11.77 -36.89
CA ASN A 417 47.73 -12.31 -35.55
C ASN A 417 46.36 -11.91 -34.98
N ASN A 418 45.42 -11.37 -35.77
CA ASN A 418 44.06 -11.11 -35.24
C ASN A 418 43.30 -12.45 -35.08
N ASP A 419 43.05 -12.88 -33.85
CA ASP A 419 42.08 -13.95 -33.58
C ASP A 419 40.68 -13.52 -34.08
N SER A 420 39.83 -14.50 -34.42
CA SER A 420 38.43 -14.35 -34.84
C SER A 420 37.63 -13.35 -34.00
N THR A 421 37.94 -13.27 -32.69
CA THR A 421 37.35 -12.33 -31.74
C THR A 421 37.76 -10.88 -32.00
N ASP A 422 39.03 -10.60 -32.30
CA ASP A 422 39.53 -9.25 -32.59
C ASP A 422 38.96 -8.73 -33.92
N ALA A 423 38.90 -9.59 -34.94
CA ALA A 423 38.28 -9.25 -36.22
C ALA A 423 36.79 -8.88 -36.07
N TYR A 424 36.07 -9.58 -35.20
CA TYR A 424 34.68 -9.29 -34.87
C TYR A 424 34.52 -7.91 -34.21
N TRP A 425 35.32 -7.61 -33.17
CA TRP A 425 35.23 -6.33 -32.47
C TRP A 425 35.67 -5.14 -33.32
N ILE A 426 36.68 -5.30 -34.18
CA ILE A 426 37.06 -4.26 -35.15
C ILE A 426 35.89 -3.93 -36.08
N ARG A 427 35.21 -4.97 -36.60
CA ARG A 427 34.08 -4.79 -37.53
C ARG A 427 32.87 -4.13 -36.86
N ILE A 428 32.47 -4.62 -35.69
CA ILE A 428 31.36 -4.03 -34.92
C ILE A 428 31.67 -2.58 -34.54
N SER A 429 32.89 -2.30 -34.09
CA SER A 429 33.29 -0.94 -33.69
C SER A 429 33.18 0.06 -34.85
N ARG A 430 33.63 -0.32 -36.05
CA ARG A 430 33.50 0.53 -37.25
C ARG A 430 32.03 0.79 -37.59
N LEU A 431 31.22 -0.26 -37.71
CA LEU A 431 29.80 -0.14 -38.03
C LEU A 431 29.06 0.77 -37.03
N LEU A 432 29.37 0.64 -35.73
CA LEU A 432 28.70 1.38 -34.69
C LEU A 432 29.13 2.86 -34.63
N ILE A 433 30.43 3.13 -34.84
CA ILE A 433 30.94 4.51 -34.91
C ILE A 433 30.40 5.22 -36.16
N ASP A 434 30.35 4.53 -37.30
CA ASP A 434 29.78 5.06 -38.54
C ASP A 434 28.28 5.33 -38.38
N HIS A 435 27.54 4.40 -37.76
CA HIS A 435 26.12 4.56 -37.47
C HIS A 435 25.84 5.75 -36.55
N ILE A 436 26.62 5.95 -35.48
CA ILE A 436 26.49 7.13 -34.61
C ILE A 436 26.87 8.43 -35.36
N GLY A 437 27.85 8.33 -36.26
CA GLY A 437 28.35 9.43 -37.07
C GLY A 437 27.40 9.88 -38.18
N ASP A 438 26.48 9.02 -38.62
CA ASP A 438 25.49 9.31 -39.65
C ASP A 438 24.65 10.54 -39.31
N GLU A 439 24.41 11.42 -40.30
CA GLU A 439 23.58 12.61 -40.15
C GLU A 439 22.16 12.26 -39.67
N ASN A 440 21.63 11.11 -40.11
CA ASN A 440 20.30 10.61 -39.79
C ASN A 440 20.19 10.00 -38.38
N PHE A 441 21.31 9.83 -37.66
CA PHE A 441 21.30 9.31 -36.30
C PHE A 441 20.75 10.34 -35.30
N ASN A 442 19.51 10.12 -34.84
CA ASN A 442 18.71 11.07 -34.07
C ASN A 442 18.91 10.97 -32.54
N ARG A 443 20.17 10.94 -32.08
CA ARG A 443 20.55 10.94 -30.65
C ARG A 443 21.71 11.91 -30.39
N PRO A 444 21.43 13.21 -30.21
CA PRO A 444 22.47 14.24 -30.07
C PRO A 444 23.31 14.08 -28.80
N ASP A 445 22.75 13.48 -27.75
CA ASP A 445 23.45 13.13 -26.52
C ASP A 445 24.56 12.10 -26.76
N ILE A 446 24.29 11.07 -27.55
CA ILE A 446 25.29 10.04 -27.91
C ILE A 446 26.34 10.60 -28.87
N LYS A 447 25.93 11.46 -29.83
CA LYS A 447 26.89 12.19 -30.70
C LYS A 447 27.85 13.06 -29.87
N ALA A 448 27.36 13.74 -28.85
CA ALA A 448 28.18 14.52 -27.92
C ALA A 448 29.14 13.64 -27.10
N MET A 449 28.69 12.43 -26.70
CA MET A 449 29.57 11.44 -26.04
C MET A 449 30.68 10.96 -26.98
N LEU A 450 30.38 10.68 -28.26
CA LEU A 450 31.40 10.29 -29.25
C LEU A 450 32.41 11.42 -29.50
N ALA A 451 31.94 12.67 -29.60
CA ALA A 451 32.82 13.83 -29.71
C ALA A 451 33.74 13.96 -28.48
N SER A 452 33.18 13.77 -27.28
CA SER A 452 33.95 13.78 -26.03
C SER A 452 34.94 12.62 -25.93
N ALA A 453 34.60 11.44 -26.47
CA ALA A 453 35.49 10.29 -26.57
C ALA A 453 36.69 10.57 -27.50
N ARG A 454 36.48 11.27 -28.62
CA ARG A 454 37.53 11.67 -29.58
C ARG A 454 38.51 12.72 -29.05
N LEU A 455 38.05 13.62 -28.19
CA LEU A 455 38.87 14.72 -27.66
C LEU A 455 39.90 14.29 -26.60
N ILE A 456 39.81 13.05 -26.11
CA ILE A 456 40.63 12.57 -25.00
C ILE A 456 41.62 11.56 -25.57
N THR A 457 42.77 12.08 -26.03
CA THR A 457 43.91 11.34 -26.56
C THR A 457 44.41 10.31 -25.54
N PRO A 458 44.89 9.12 -25.95
CA PRO A 458 45.59 8.24 -25.03
C PRO A 458 46.85 8.95 -24.53
N VAL A 459 47.06 8.96 -23.22
CA VAL A 459 48.40 9.12 -22.67
C VAL A 459 49.20 7.91 -23.16
N VAL A 460 50.02 8.12 -24.17
CA VAL A 460 51.02 7.14 -24.59
C VAL A 460 52.00 7.02 -23.41
N ASN A 461 51.84 5.96 -22.61
CA ASN A 461 52.90 5.52 -21.72
C ASN A 461 54.02 4.96 -22.61
N THR A 462 55.08 5.76 -22.79
CA THR A 462 56.41 5.31 -23.22
C THR A 462 57.02 4.37 -22.20
#